data_AF-A0A0Q6QV20-F1
#
_entry.id   AF-A0A0Q6QV20-F1
#
_cell.length_a   1.000
_cell.length_b   1.000
_cell.length_c   1.000
_cell.angle_alpha   90.00
_cell.angle_beta   90.00
_cell.angle_gamma   90.00
#
_symmetry.space_group_name_H-M   'P 1'
#
loop_
_entity.id
_entity.type
_entity.pdbx_description
1 polymer ?
#
loop_
_entity_poly.entity_id
_entity_poly.type
_entity_poly.pdbx_seq_one_letter_code
_entity_poly.pdbx_strand_id
1 'polypeptide(L)'
;MTEYKLALVGFGGVNRALAQMIAERNENWKTELGFTLKIVGVTDLFLGSVIGREGLDAALLAKLPAVKGALAQLPGGAAEALNEAVIKDCGADIIVEATFTNPVDGEPATSFCRWALERGKHVVTTNKGPIALHGAELKALARRNNVAFEYEGSVMSGTPVIRVAKQSLAGSSIVGFEGILNGTSNFVLTCMEGGLGFAEAVSKAQELGYAEADPTADVEGHDVRLKVVILANELLDAKLNVSDVRCSGISSLDLGDIEKARQDGARWKLIGAATRHADGSISASVEPRLLKHDHPLAGISGATNAVSFTTHLLGAVTVSGPGAGRMETAFALLSDIISIHQSVAHN
;
A
#
# COMPACT_ATOMS: atom_id res chain seq x y z
N MET A 1 18.47 -16.43 18.09
CA MET A 1 17.69 -16.50 16.84
C MET A 1 16.39 -15.78 17.09
N THR A 2 15.99 -14.88 16.21
CA THR A 2 14.85 -14.00 16.47
C THR A 2 13.55 -14.66 16.00
N GLU A 3 12.54 -14.68 16.86
CA GLU A 3 11.16 -15.02 16.49
C GLU A 3 10.32 -13.77 16.77
N TYR A 4 9.62 -13.26 15.77
CA TYR A 4 8.71 -12.14 15.92
C TYR A 4 7.27 -12.63 16.09
N LYS A 5 6.61 -12.17 17.15
CA LYS A 5 5.19 -12.41 17.41
C LYS A 5 4.34 -11.36 16.70
N LEU A 6 3.42 -11.81 15.86
CA LEU A 6 2.55 -10.96 15.05
C LEU A 6 1.13 -10.95 15.59
N ALA A 7 0.46 -9.80 15.55
CA ALA A 7 -1.00 -9.74 15.56
C ALA A 7 -1.51 -9.15 14.25
N LEU A 8 -2.47 -9.85 13.64
CA LEU A 8 -3.05 -9.48 12.35
C LEU A 8 -4.37 -8.74 12.57
N VAL A 9 -4.43 -7.48 12.14
CA VAL A 9 -5.59 -6.59 12.29
C VAL A 9 -6.22 -6.35 10.92
N GLY A 10 -7.48 -6.80 10.76
CA GLY A 10 -8.13 -6.96 9.47
C GLY A 10 -7.68 -8.26 8.81
N PHE A 11 -8.54 -9.27 8.73
CA PHE A 11 -8.17 -10.62 8.28
C PHE A 11 -8.80 -10.97 6.92
N GLY A 12 -8.76 -9.98 6.02
CA GLY A 12 -9.12 -10.11 4.62
C GLY A 12 -8.02 -10.75 3.77
N GLY A 13 -8.06 -10.52 2.46
CA GLY A 13 -7.20 -11.19 1.49
C GLY A 13 -5.70 -11.04 1.74
N VAL A 14 -5.26 -9.87 2.22
CA VAL A 14 -3.84 -9.56 2.45
C VAL A 14 -3.27 -10.35 3.64
N ASN A 15 -3.88 -10.22 4.82
CA ASN A 15 -3.39 -10.94 6.00
C ASN A 15 -3.58 -12.46 5.90
N ARG A 16 -4.55 -12.95 5.11
CA ARG A 16 -4.65 -14.37 4.76
C ARG A 16 -3.52 -14.84 3.87
N ALA A 17 -3.12 -14.04 2.89
CA ALA A 17 -1.94 -14.31 2.07
C ALA A 17 -0.65 -14.29 2.91
N LEU A 18 -0.51 -13.36 3.86
CA LEU A 18 0.62 -13.37 4.79
C LEU A 18 0.63 -14.63 5.66
N ALA A 19 -0.52 -15.04 6.22
CA ALA A 19 -0.63 -16.30 6.97
C ALA A 19 -0.26 -17.51 6.11
N GLN A 20 -0.68 -17.54 4.85
CA GLN A 20 -0.28 -18.58 3.89
C GLN A 20 1.23 -18.59 3.67
N MET A 21 1.85 -17.43 3.43
CA MET A 21 3.30 -17.33 3.25
C MET A 21 4.05 -17.81 4.50
N ILE A 22 3.59 -17.44 5.70
CA ILE A 22 4.16 -17.93 6.97
C ILE A 22 4.06 -19.45 7.03
N ALA A 23 2.90 -20.04 6.73
CA ALA A 23 2.71 -21.49 6.76
C ALA A 23 3.65 -22.24 5.79
N GLU A 24 3.94 -21.66 4.63
CA GLU A 24 4.72 -22.30 3.56
C GLU A 24 6.22 -22.02 3.64
N ARG A 25 6.64 -20.87 4.21
CA ARG A 25 8.00 -20.34 4.06
C ARG A 25 8.75 -20.08 5.38
N ASN A 26 8.13 -20.21 6.55
CA ASN A 26 8.78 -19.81 7.82
C ASN A 26 10.14 -20.48 8.04
N GLU A 27 10.25 -21.79 7.75
CA GLU A 27 11.51 -22.54 7.92
C GLU A 27 12.58 -22.12 6.89
N ASN A 28 12.17 -21.68 5.70
CA ASN A 28 13.08 -21.11 4.72
C ASN A 28 13.58 -19.74 5.20
N TRP A 29 12.68 -18.87 5.66
CA TRP A 29 13.01 -17.55 6.16
C TRP A 29 13.90 -17.57 7.39
N LYS A 30 13.81 -18.61 8.22
CA LYS A 30 14.77 -18.86 9.29
C LYS A 30 16.21 -18.89 8.78
N THR A 31 16.45 -19.50 7.63
CA THR A 31 17.78 -19.62 7.03
C THR A 31 18.13 -18.40 6.16
N GLU A 32 17.17 -17.89 5.38
CA GLU A 32 17.36 -16.80 4.43
C GLU A 32 17.40 -15.42 5.09
N LEU A 33 16.56 -15.19 6.09
CA LEU A 33 16.31 -13.90 6.72
C LEU A 33 16.78 -13.83 8.19
N GLY A 34 17.09 -14.98 8.81
CA GLY A 34 17.58 -15.05 10.19
C GLY A 34 16.50 -14.93 11.27
N PHE A 35 15.22 -14.91 10.88
CA PHE A 35 14.09 -14.86 11.81
C PHE A 35 12.91 -15.74 11.38
N THR A 36 12.02 -16.03 12.32
CA THR A 36 10.71 -16.66 12.07
C THR A 36 9.57 -15.75 12.52
N LEU A 37 8.37 -16.03 12.02
CA LEU A 37 7.15 -15.30 12.37
C LEU A 37 6.15 -16.24 13.06
N LYS A 38 5.57 -15.78 14.18
CA LYS A 38 4.54 -16.51 14.93
C LYS A 38 3.31 -15.64 15.10
N ILE A 39 2.16 -16.08 14.60
CA ILE A 39 0.91 -15.34 14.77
C ILE A 39 0.38 -15.63 16.16
N VAL A 40 0.16 -14.60 16.99
CA VAL A 40 -0.35 -14.74 18.37
C VAL A 40 -1.72 -14.10 18.59
N GLY A 41 -2.20 -13.32 17.62
CA GLY A 41 -3.53 -12.74 17.64
C GLY A 41 -4.05 -12.41 16.25
N VAL A 42 -5.37 -12.53 16.06
CA VAL A 42 -6.06 -12.09 14.85
C VAL A 42 -7.35 -11.38 15.27
N THR A 43 -7.66 -10.25 14.64
CA THR A 43 -8.92 -9.54 14.84
C THR A 43 -9.45 -8.98 13.52
N ASP A 44 -10.75 -9.10 13.31
CA ASP A 44 -11.45 -8.65 12.12
C ASP A 44 -12.90 -8.31 12.45
N LEU A 45 -13.41 -7.20 11.91
CA LEU A 45 -14.76 -6.70 12.22
C LEU A 45 -15.88 -7.68 11.85
N PHE A 46 -15.66 -8.55 10.86
CA PHE A 46 -16.63 -9.53 10.40
C PHE A 46 -16.36 -10.93 10.94
N LEU A 47 -15.09 -11.35 10.99
CA LEU A 47 -14.70 -12.72 11.38
C LEU A 47 -14.57 -12.92 12.89
N GLY A 48 -14.48 -11.85 13.68
CA GLY A 48 -14.31 -11.90 15.14
C GLY A 48 -12.86 -11.72 15.58
N SER A 49 -12.45 -12.39 16.66
CA SER A 49 -11.08 -12.30 17.16
C SER A 49 -10.59 -13.59 17.81
N VAL A 50 -9.28 -13.76 17.94
CA VAL A 50 -8.65 -14.89 18.65
C VAL A 50 -7.29 -14.46 19.19
N ILE A 51 -6.95 -14.92 20.40
CA ILE A 51 -5.62 -14.75 21.01
C ILE A 51 -5.07 -16.14 21.35
N GLY A 52 -3.92 -16.47 20.76
CA GLY A 52 -3.19 -17.71 21.05
C GLY A 52 -1.74 -17.37 21.38
N ARG A 53 -1.44 -17.13 22.67
CA ARG A 53 -0.12 -16.65 23.12
C ARG A 53 1.04 -17.61 22.79
N GLU A 54 0.75 -18.90 22.69
CA GLU A 54 1.70 -19.94 22.30
C GLU A 54 1.93 -20.02 20.77
N GLY A 55 1.10 -19.33 20.00
CA GLY A 55 1.08 -19.36 18.53
C GLY A 55 -0.23 -19.95 18.00
N LEU A 56 -0.72 -19.35 16.91
CA LEU A 56 -1.84 -19.81 16.11
C LEU A 56 -1.31 -20.50 14.86
N ASP A 57 -1.98 -21.57 14.43
CA ASP A 57 -1.63 -22.30 13.21
C ASP A 57 -1.92 -21.42 11.97
N ALA A 58 -0.86 -21.01 11.27
CA ALA A 58 -0.96 -20.15 10.11
C ALA A 58 -1.66 -20.82 8.92
N ALA A 59 -1.52 -22.13 8.74
CA ALA A 59 -2.17 -22.88 7.67
C ALA A 59 -3.69 -23.01 7.91
N LEU A 60 -4.08 -23.21 9.18
CA LEU A 60 -5.48 -23.21 9.60
C LEU A 60 -6.10 -21.82 9.39
N LEU A 61 -5.41 -20.77 9.82
CA LEU A 61 -5.86 -19.38 9.65
C LEU A 61 -6.04 -19.01 8.17
N ALA A 62 -5.09 -19.36 7.31
CA ALA A 62 -5.18 -19.08 5.87
C ALA A 62 -6.44 -19.72 5.23
N LYS A 63 -6.85 -20.90 5.70
CA LYS A 63 -8.00 -21.66 5.19
C LYS A 63 -9.32 -21.37 5.90
N LEU A 64 -9.35 -20.49 6.90
CA LEU A 64 -10.55 -20.19 7.69
C LEU A 64 -11.69 -19.70 6.78
N PRO A 65 -12.93 -20.19 6.90
CA PRO A 65 -14.03 -19.72 6.06
C PRO A 65 -14.31 -18.22 6.27
N ALA A 66 -14.72 -17.52 5.21
CA ALA A 66 -15.09 -16.11 5.26
C ALA A 66 -16.56 -15.94 5.69
N VAL A 67 -16.90 -16.45 6.88
CA VAL A 67 -18.24 -16.36 7.48
C VAL A 67 -18.20 -15.55 8.77
N LYS A 68 -19.31 -14.88 9.09
CA LYS A 68 -19.38 -14.03 10.29
C LYS A 68 -19.02 -14.83 11.55
N GLY A 69 -18.10 -14.29 12.36
CA GLY A 69 -17.66 -14.93 13.59
C GLY A 69 -16.82 -16.21 13.42
N ALA A 70 -16.25 -16.45 12.24
CA ALA A 70 -15.46 -17.65 11.96
C ALA A 70 -14.32 -17.90 12.97
N LEU A 71 -13.74 -16.86 13.57
CA LEU A 71 -12.66 -17.00 14.54
C LEU A 71 -13.11 -17.66 15.85
N ALA A 72 -14.41 -17.63 16.19
CA ALA A 72 -14.97 -18.34 17.34
C ALA A 72 -14.84 -19.87 17.24
N GLN A 73 -14.56 -20.41 16.05
CA GLN A 73 -14.33 -21.84 15.83
C GLN A 73 -12.94 -22.30 16.32
N LEU A 74 -12.04 -21.35 16.59
CA LEU A 74 -10.70 -21.62 17.07
C LEU A 74 -10.65 -21.63 18.61
N PRO A 75 -9.77 -22.43 19.22
CA PRO A 75 -9.53 -22.38 20.66
C PRO A 75 -9.16 -20.96 21.11
N GLY A 76 -9.90 -20.39 22.06
CA GLY A 76 -9.70 -19.01 22.53
C GLY A 76 -10.21 -17.92 21.59
N GLY A 77 -11.02 -18.28 20.59
CA GLY A 77 -11.68 -17.34 19.68
C GLY A 77 -13.00 -16.79 20.19
N ALA A 78 -13.40 -15.65 19.64
CA ALA A 78 -14.66 -14.95 19.88
C ALA A 78 -15.30 -14.54 18.55
N ALA A 79 -16.63 -14.44 18.52
CA ALA A 79 -17.36 -13.99 17.33
C ALA A 79 -17.27 -12.46 17.15
N GLU A 80 -16.99 -11.75 18.23
CA GLU A 80 -16.80 -10.31 18.30
C GLU A 80 -15.34 -9.91 18.01
N ALA A 81 -15.17 -8.73 17.42
CA ALA A 81 -13.87 -8.14 17.16
C ALA A 81 -13.35 -7.41 18.42
N LEU A 82 -12.56 -8.11 19.24
CA LEU A 82 -11.92 -7.55 20.43
C LEU A 82 -10.63 -6.79 20.04
N ASN A 83 -10.74 -5.81 19.13
CA ASN A 83 -9.61 -5.15 18.47
C ASN A 83 -8.59 -4.60 19.47
N GLU A 84 -9.05 -3.84 20.47
CA GLU A 84 -8.18 -3.20 21.44
C GLU A 84 -7.42 -4.24 22.28
N ALA A 85 -8.09 -5.28 22.76
CA ALA A 85 -7.46 -6.35 23.54
C ALA A 85 -6.44 -7.14 22.70
N VAL A 86 -6.74 -7.44 21.44
CA VAL A 86 -5.79 -8.09 20.53
C VAL A 86 -4.58 -7.20 20.30
N ILE A 87 -4.77 -5.93 19.97
CA ILE A 87 -3.66 -5.01 19.66
C ILE A 87 -2.79 -4.76 20.89
N LYS A 88 -3.39 -4.48 22.06
CA LYS A 88 -2.66 -4.10 23.26
C LYS A 88 -2.08 -5.31 24.01
N ASP A 89 -2.84 -6.40 24.13
CA ASP A 89 -2.59 -7.38 25.21
C ASP A 89 -2.23 -8.80 24.73
N CYS A 90 -2.30 -9.10 23.42
CA CYS A 90 -2.01 -10.46 22.90
C CYS A 90 -0.53 -10.90 23.01
N GLY A 91 0.38 -9.97 23.32
CA GLY A 91 1.82 -10.23 23.41
C GLY A 91 2.58 -10.22 22.08
N ALA A 92 2.00 -9.64 21.02
CA ALA A 92 2.70 -9.40 19.76
C ALA A 92 3.78 -8.31 19.88
N ASP A 93 4.88 -8.51 19.15
CA ASP A 93 5.97 -7.55 18.94
C ASP A 93 5.64 -6.59 17.78
N ILE A 94 4.95 -7.10 16.75
CA ILE A 94 4.58 -6.36 15.54
C ILE A 94 3.07 -6.49 15.29
N ILE A 95 2.42 -5.35 15.10
CA ILE A 95 1.04 -5.28 14.62
C ILE A 95 1.05 -5.13 13.10
N VAL A 96 0.34 -6.03 12.43
CA VAL A 96 0.17 -6.06 10.98
C VAL A 96 -1.23 -5.54 10.65
N GLU A 97 -1.33 -4.28 10.25
CA GLU A 97 -2.60 -3.61 9.99
C GLU A 97 -2.93 -3.60 8.49
N ALA A 98 -3.99 -4.30 8.11
CA ALA A 98 -4.46 -4.42 6.73
C ALA A 98 -5.98 -4.33 6.65
N THR A 99 -6.57 -3.41 7.42
CA THR A 99 -8.00 -3.09 7.36
C THR A 99 -8.32 -2.24 6.14
N PHE A 100 -9.61 -2.05 5.85
CA PHE A 100 -10.04 -1.21 4.72
C PHE A 100 -9.57 0.25 4.91
N THR A 101 -9.35 0.95 3.81
CA THR A 101 -8.97 2.37 3.86
C THR A 101 -10.21 3.24 4.00
N ASN A 102 -10.22 4.06 5.05
CA ASN A 102 -11.13 5.20 5.15
C ASN A 102 -10.38 6.47 4.70
N PRO A 103 -10.73 7.06 3.54
CA PRO A 103 -10.02 8.21 3.00
C PRO A 103 -10.38 9.54 3.69
N VAL A 104 -11.38 9.56 4.57
CA VAL A 104 -11.89 10.78 5.22
C VAL A 104 -11.06 11.14 6.44
N ASP A 105 -10.92 10.20 7.38
CA ASP A 105 -10.22 10.41 8.65
C ASP A 105 -9.20 9.31 8.98
N GLY A 106 -9.12 8.25 8.17
CA GLY A 106 -8.20 7.13 8.39
C GLY A 106 -8.65 6.14 9.46
N GLU A 107 -9.82 6.34 10.08
CA GLU A 107 -10.31 5.45 11.13
C GLU A 107 -11.00 4.20 10.55
N PRO A 108 -10.92 3.04 11.24
CA PRO A 108 -10.33 2.84 12.58
C PRO A 108 -8.82 2.56 12.59
N ALA A 109 -8.18 2.49 11.42
CA ALA A 109 -6.79 2.09 11.28
C ALA A 109 -5.81 3.04 12.00
N THR A 110 -6.12 4.34 12.02
CA THR A 110 -5.34 5.34 12.76
C THR A 110 -5.32 5.03 14.25
N SER A 111 -6.48 4.76 14.85
CA SER A 111 -6.59 4.35 16.26
C SER A 111 -5.83 3.06 16.53
N PHE A 112 -5.92 2.07 15.64
CA PHE A 112 -5.22 0.79 15.79
C PHE A 112 -3.70 0.96 15.77
N CYS A 113 -3.17 1.75 14.83
CA CYS A 113 -1.74 2.07 14.77
C CYS A 113 -1.30 2.82 16.03
N ARG A 114 -2.07 3.81 16.48
CA ARG A 114 -1.78 4.58 17.70
C ARG A 114 -1.70 3.69 18.94
N TRP A 115 -2.70 2.83 19.16
CA TRP A 115 -2.72 1.91 20.30
C TRP A 115 -1.51 0.97 20.33
N ALA A 116 -1.08 0.50 19.16
CA ALA A 116 0.08 -0.37 19.03
C ALA A 116 1.38 0.37 19.41
N LEU A 117 1.59 1.56 18.84
CA LEU A 117 2.79 2.36 19.06
C LEU A 117 2.89 2.85 20.52
N GLU A 118 1.77 3.24 21.14
CA GLU A 118 1.69 3.61 22.57
C GLU A 118 2.03 2.44 23.51
N ARG A 119 1.85 1.20 23.04
CA ARG A 119 2.22 -0.02 23.76
C ARG A 119 3.63 -0.51 23.44
N GLY A 120 4.43 0.29 22.73
CA GLY A 120 5.80 -0.08 22.37
C GLY A 120 5.86 -1.27 21.42
N LYS A 121 4.90 -1.39 20.50
CA LYS A 121 4.87 -2.41 19.44
C LYS A 121 5.22 -1.77 18.10
N HIS A 122 5.95 -2.49 17.27
CA HIS A 122 6.13 -2.07 15.88
C HIS A 122 4.81 -2.17 15.12
N VAL A 123 4.65 -1.35 14.09
CA VAL A 123 3.49 -1.39 13.19
C VAL A 123 3.99 -1.47 11.76
N VAL A 124 3.43 -2.43 11.02
CA VAL A 124 3.51 -2.50 9.55
C VAL A 124 2.10 -2.36 9.00
N THR A 125 1.87 -1.50 8.02
CA THR A 125 0.53 -1.25 7.47
C THR A 125 0.52 -1.09 5.95
N THR A 126 -0.54 -1.61 5.32
CA THR A 126 -0.83 -1.33 3.90
C THR A 126 -1.93 -0.27 3.72
N ASN A 127 -2.41 0.31 4.81
CA ASN A 127 -3.54 1.24 4.81
C ASN A 127 -3.06 2.68 4.58
N LYS A 128 -3.57 3.28 3.51
CA LYS A 128 -3.19 4.64 3.12
C LYS A 128 -3.74 5.72 4.05
N GLY A 129 -4.89 5.48 4.67
CA GLY A 129 -5.61 6.48 5.48
C GLY A 129 -4.77 7.04 6.63
N PRO A 130 -4.27 6.19 7.55
CA PRO A 130 -3.42 6.63 8.66
C PRO A 130 -2.16 7.38 8.21
N ILE A 131 -1.57 6.97 7.08
CA ILE A 131 -0.31 7.53 6.59
C ILE A 131 -0.54 8.90 5.93
N ALA A 132 -1.53 8.99 5.05
CA ALA A 132 -1.84 10.20 4.31
C ALA A 132 -2.39 11.31 5.21
N LEU A 133 -3.12 10.95 6.27
CA LEU A 133 -3.80 11.92 7.14
C LEU A 133 -3.07 12.17 8.47
N HIS A 134 -2.40 11.15 9.03
CA HIS A 134 -1.81 11.20 10.37
C HIS A 134 -0.35 10.71 10.41
N GLY A 135 0.29 10.50 9.26
CA GLY A 135 1.60 9.84 9.18
C GLY A 135 2.71 10.58 9.93
N ALA A 136 2.70 11.92 9.94
CA ALA A 136 3.68 12.70 10.69
C ALA A 136 3.58 12.46 12.21
N GLU A 137 2.34 12.42 12.73
CA GLU A 137 2.06 12.16 14.14
C GLU A 137 2.43 10.73 14.52
N LEU A 138 2.00 9.74 13.73
CA LEU A 138 2.28 8.33 13.98
C LEU A 138 3.80 8.05 13.92
N LYS A 139 4.53 8.64 12.97
CA LYS A 139 6.00 8.56 12.94
C LYS A 139 6.67 9.20 14.16
N ALA A 140 6.16 10.33 14.65
CA ALA A 140 6.67 10.95 15.86
C ALA A 140 6.39 10.08 17.11
N LEU A 141 5.21 9.47 17.18
CA LEU A 141 4.84 8.54 18.24
C LEU A 141 5.71 7.28 18.23
N ALA A 142 5.96 6.68 17.07
CA ALA A 142 6.84 5.52 16.91
C ALA A 142 8.26 5.81 17.41
N ARG A 143 8.83 6.96 17.00
CA ARG A 143 10.15 7.42 17.47
C ARG A 143 10.21 7.61 18.98
N ARG A 144 9.18 8.22 19.59
CA ARG A 144 9.12 8.42 21.06
C ARG A 144 9.10 7.09 21.84
N ASN A 145 8.51 6.05 21.26
CA ASN A 145 8.41 4.73 21.89
C ASN A 145 9.50 3.76 21.43
N ASN A 146 10.50 4.24 20.68
CA ASN A 146 11.59 3.42 20.12
C ASN A 146 11.11 2.19 19.33
N VAL A 147 10.06 2.38 18.54
CA VAL A 147 9.50 1.36 17.64
C VAL A 147 9.38 1.89 16.22
N ALA A 148 9.14 0.97 15.29
CA ALA A 148 9.02 1.28 13.87
C ALA A 148 7.57 1.44 13.44
N PHE A 149 7.35 2.33 12.47
CA PHE A 149 6.09 2.47 11.75
C PHE A 149 6.42 2.44 10.26
N GLU A 150 6.16 1.29 9.63
CA GLU A 150 6.55 0.97 8.26
C GLU A 150 5.30 0.74 7.39
N TYR A 151 5.40 1.07 6.10
CA TYR A 151 4.22 1.11 5.23
C TYR A 151 4.53 1.02 3.72
N GLU A 152 5.46 0.17 3.32
CA GLU A 152 5.80 -0.02 1.90
C GLU A 152 4.54 -0.36 1.08
N GLY A 153 3.69 -1.25 1.62
CA GLY A 153 2.50 -1.75 0.94
C GLY A 153 1.39 -0.73 0.71
N SER A 154 1.52 0.49 1.24
CA SER A 154 0.56 1.57 1.03
C SER A 154 0.63 2.17 -0.38
N VAL A 155 1.77 2.02 -1.06
CA VAL A 155 1.99 2.55 -2.41
C VAL A 155 2.63 1.45 -3.28
N MET A 156 1.96 1.09 -4.38
CA MET A 156 2.39 0.04 -5.32
C MET A 156 2.50 -1.38 -4.73
N SER A 157 1.73 -1.69 -3.69
CA SER A 157 1.60 -3.06 -3.17
C SER A 157 2.98 -3.65 -2.83
N GLY A 158 3.36 -4.79 -3.41
CA GLY A 158 4.66 -5.44 -3.18
C GLY A 158 5.83 -4.89 -4.00
N THR A 159 5.58 -4.04 -4.99
CA THR A 159 6.66 -3.44 -5.79
C THR A 159 7.32 -2.35 -4.94
N PRO A 160 8.61 -2.46 -4.59
CA PRO A 160 9.23 -1.54 -3.64
C PRO A 160 9.49 -0.17 -4.29
N VAL A 161 8.93 0.87 -3.71
CA VAL A 161 9.02 2.26 -4.19
C VAL A 161 9.60 3.15 -3.10
N ILE A 162 9.04 3.08 -1.89
CA ILE A 162 9.48 3.91 -0.75
C ILE A 162 10.90 3.50 -0.37
N ARG A 163 11.15 2.20 -0.23
CA ARG A 163 12.48 1.67 0.12
C ARG A 163 13.51 1.89 -0.98
N VAL A 164 13.16 1.71 -2.25
CA VAL A 164 14.07 2.02 -3.36
C VAL A 164 14.47 3.49 -3.31
N ALA A 165 13.52 4.40 -3.12
CA ALA A 165 13.80 5.82 -3.01
C ALA A 165 14.68 6.17 -1.80
N LYS A 166 14.39 5.59 -0.62
CA LYS A 166 15.08 5.93 0.62
C LYS A 166 16.42 5.25 0.81
N GLN A 167 16.60 4.05 0.28
CA GLN A 167 17.80 3.23 0.51
C GLN A 167 18.68 3.16 -0.75
N SER A 168 18.12 2.68 -1.87
CA SER A 168 18.90 2.48 -3.11
C SER A 168 19.23 3.79 -3.82
N LEU A 169 18.38 4.80 -3.69
CA LEU A 169 18.57 6.14 -4.26
C LEU A 169 19.02 7.18 -3.21
N ALA A 170 19.40 6.73 -2.01
CA ALA A 170 19.97 7.60 -0.99
C ALA A 170 21.17 8.38 -1.56
N GLY A 171 21.23 9.68 -1.30
CA GLY A 171 22.29 10.57 -1.81
C GLY A 171 22.13 11.02 -3.28
N SER A 172 21.23 10.40 -4.07
CA SER A 172 20.95 10.84 -5.45
C SER A 172 20.16 12.15 -5.55
N SER A 173 19.66 12.63 -4.40
CA SER A 173 18.83 13.84 -4.24
C SER A 173 17.60 13.82 -5.14
N ILE A 174 16.56 13.11 -4.69
CA ILE A 174 15.26 13.06 -5.37
C ILE A 174 14.62 14.45 -5.30
N VAL A 175 14.27 14.99 -6.46
CA VAL A 175 13.58 16.29 -6.60
C VAL A 175 12.13 16.16 -6.98
N GLY A 176 11.71 14.97 -7.40
CA GLY A 176 10.31 14.74 -7.74
C GLY A 176 10.06 13.32 -8.19
N PHE A 177 8.80 13.04 -8.49
CA PHE A 177 8.38 11.81 -9.10
C PHE A 177 7.14 12.03 -9.95
N GLU A 178 6.95 11.13 -10.91
CA GLU A 178 5.71 10.94 -11.64
C GLU A 178 5.36 9.45 -11.60
N GLY A 179 4.08 9.10 -11.52
CA GLY A 179 3.70 7.70 -11.41
C GLY A 179 2.30 7.38 -11.92
N ILE A 180 2.21 6.19 -12.50
CA ILE A 180 0.96 5.46 -12.73
C ILE A 180 0.73 4.62 -11.47
N LEU A 181 -0.08 5.16 -10.56
CA LEU A 181 -0.23 4.64 -9.20
C LEU A 181 -1.53 3.85 -9.00
N ASN A 182 -2.34 3.69 -10.03
CA ASN A 182 -3.62 2.97 -9.96
C ASN A 182 -3.81 2.08 -11.19
N GLY A 183 -3.81 0.77 -10.98
CA GLY A 183 -3.89 -0.21 -12.06
C GLY A 183 -5.23 -0.19 -12.79
N THR A 184 -6.33 0.10 -12.09
CA THR A 184 -7.68 0.17 -12.66
C THR A 184 -7.80 1.26 -13.72
N SER A 185 -7.43 2.50 -13.38
CA SER A 185 -7.42 3.62 -14.32
C SER A 185 -6.46 3.38 -15.50
N ASN A 186 -5.28 2.78 -15.27
CA ASN A 186 -4.35 2.44 -16.35
C ASN A 186 -4.92 1.34 -17.27
N PHE A 187 -5.62 0.36 -16.71
CA PHE A 187 -6.28 -0.69 -17.47
C PHE A 187 -7.44 -0.14 -18.31
N VAL A 188 -8.26 0.76 -17.75
CA VAL A 188 -9.33 1.45 -18.47
C VAL A 188 -8.76 2.22 -19.66
N LEU A 189 -7.72 3.04 -19.45
CA LEU A 189 -7.05 3.76 -20.54
C LEU A 189 -6.47 2.80 -21.59
N THR A 190 -5.87 1.68 -21.16
CA THR A 190 -5.35 0.64 -22.07
C THR A 190 -6.48 0.02 -22.92
N CYS A 191 -7.66 -0.18 -22.34
CA CYS A 191 -8.83 -0.67 -23.07
C CYS A 191 -9.36 0.36 -24.08
N MET A 192 -9.36 1.64 -23.71
CA MET A 192 -9.74 2.72 -24.61
C MET A 192 -8.75 2.87 -25.77
N GLU A 193 -7.45 2.71 -25.53
CA GLU A 193 -6.43 2.60 -26.59
C GLU A 193 -6.71 1.42 -27.54
N GLY A 194 -7.39 0.37 -27.05
CA GLY A 194 -7.87 -0.76 -27.84
C GLY A 194 -9.21 -0.52 -28.56
N GLY A 195 -9.77 0.69 -28.48
CA GLY A 195 -10.98 1.11 -29.19
C GLY A 195 -12.28 1.02 -28.40
N LEU A 196 -12.25 0.67 -27.10
CA LEU A 196 -13.46 0.65 -26.27
C LEU A 196 -13.85 2.06 -25.78
N GLY A 197 -15.15 2.35 -25.73
CA GLY A 197 -15.63 3.56 -25.05
C GLY A 197 -15.33 3.51 -23.55
N PHE A 198 -15.30 4.68 -22.88
CA PHE A 198 -14.99 4.77 -21.44
C PHE A 198 -15.86 3.83 -20.58
N ALA A 199 -17.18 3.85 -20.77
CA ALA A 199 -18.11 3.01 -20.01
C ALA A 199 -17.88 1.49 -20.25
N GLU A 200 -17.58 1.10 -21.48
CA GLU A 200 -17.28 -0.30 -21.84
C GLU A 200 -15.95 -0.76 -21.25
N ALA A 201 -14.93 0.12 -21.26
CA ALA A 201 -13.64 -0.13 -20.64
C ALA A 201 -13.75 -0.31 -19.12
N VAL A 202 -14.60 0.50 -18.45
CA VAL A 202 -14.92 0.34 -17.02
C VAL A 202 -15.65 -0.99 -16.77
N SER A 203 -16.68 -1.32 -17.57
CA SER A 203 -17.40 -2.60 -17.44
C SER A 203 -16.44 -3.79 -17.56
N LYS A 204 -15.53 -3.75 -18.54
CA LYS A 204 -14.51 -4.79 -18.72
C LYS A 204 -13.55 -4.88 -17.54
N ALA A 205 -13.18 -3.75 -16.93
CA ALA A 205 -12.37 -3.75 -15.71
C ALA A 205 -13.12 -4.41 -14.53
N GLN A 206 -14.44 -4.20 -14.42
CA GLN A 206 -15.28 -4.83 -13.39
C GLN A 206 -15.41 -6.35 -13.61
N GLU A 207 -15.66 -6.78 -14.85
CA GLU A 207 -15.75 -8.20 -15.22
C GLU A 207 -14.48 -8.98 -14.89
N LEU A 208 -13.31 -8.36 -15.08
CA LEU A 208 -12.00 -8.94 -14.77
C LEU A 208 -11.59 -8.77 -13.31
N GLY A 209 -12.40 -8.10 -12.49
CA GLY A 209 -12.12 -7.87 -11.07
C GLY A 209 -11.03 -6.83 -10.79
N TYR A 210 -10.69 -5.98 -11.77
CA TYR A 210 -9.80 -4.83 -11.57
C TYR A 210 -10.53 -3.64 -10.94
N ALA A 211 -11.83 -3.46 -11.23
CA ALA A 211 -12.65 -2.39 -10.67
C ALA A 211 -13.76 -2.95 -9.77
N GLU A 212 -14.09 -2.23 -8.70
CA GLU A 212 -15.28 -2.50 -7.90
C GLU A 212 -16.56 -2.00 -8.61
N ALA A 213 -17.72 -2.32 -8.03
CA ALA A 213 -19.02 -1.86 -8.55
C ALA A 213 -19.10 -0.32 -8.64
N ASP A 214 -18.50 0.36 -7.66
CA ASP A 214 -18.26 1.81 -7.71
C ASP A 214 -16.76 2.07 -7.91
N PRO A 215 -16.32 2.38 -9.15
CA PRO A 215 -14.92 2.63 -9.46
C PRO A 215 -14.51 4.10 -9.26
N THR A 216 -15.35 4.94 -8.65
CA THR A 216 -15.14 6.40 -8.56
C THR A 216 -13.76 6.75 -7.98
N ALA A 217 -13.33 6.07 -6.93
CA ALA A 217 -12.04 6.33 -6.31
C ALA A 217 -10.84 6.09 -7.25
N ASP A 218 -10.98 5.18 -8.20
CA ASP A 218 -9.95 4.82 -9.18
C ASP A 218 -9.97 5.78 -10.37
N VAL A 219 -11.14 5.97 -11.00
CA VAL A 219 -11.26 6.74 -12.25
C VAL A 219 -11.22 8.25 -12.03
N GLU A 220 -11.63 8.73 -10.86
CA GLU A 220 -11.51 10.15 -10.46
C GLU A 220 -10.15 10.47 -9.78
N GLY A 221 -9.29 9.46 -9.63
CA GLY A 221 -7.92 9.62 -9.14
C GLY A 221 -7.79 9.82 -7.63
N HIS A 222 -8.84 9.61 -6.84
CA HIS A 222 -8.80 9.78 -5.38
C HIS A 222 -7.83 8.80 -4.69
N ASP A 223 -7.75 7.55 -5.15
CA ASP A 223 -6.76 6.57 -4.67
C ASP A 223 -5.32 7.03 -4.99
N VAL A 224 -5.09 7.53 -6.20
CA VAL A 224 -3.80 8.10 -6.63
C VAL A 224 -3.46 9.31 -5.75
N ARG A 225 -4.43 10.16 -5.41
CA ARG A 225 -4.23 11.37 -4.59
C ARG A 225 -3.66 11.02 -3.22
N LEU A 226 -4.19 9.98 -2.56
CA LEU A 226 -3.64 9.51 -1.27
C LEU A 226 -2.20 9.03 -1.42
N LYS A 227 -1.91 8.25 -2.48
CA LYS A 227 -0.55 7.75 -2.74
C LYS A 227 0.44 8.87 -3.04
N VAL A 228 0.02 9.92 -3.75
CA VAL A 228 0.82 11.13 -3.99
C VAL A 228 1.14 11.86 -2.70
N VAL A 229 0.17 12.04 -1.78
CA VAL A 229 0.42 12.64 -0.46
C VAL A 229 1.45 11.83 0.32
N ILE A 230 1.29 10.51 0.36
CA ILE A 230 2.23 9.61 1.06
C ILE A 230 3.64 9.76 0.49
N LEU A 231 3.80 9.63 -0.83
CA LEU A 231 5.12 9.73 -1.47
C LEU A 231 5.73 11.13 -1.35
N ALA A 232 4.95 12.20 -1.54
CA ALA A 232 5.46 13.57 -1.44
C ALA A 232 5.93 13.88 -0.02
N ASN A 233 5.17 13.48 1.00
CA ASN A 233 5.55 13.69 2.39
C ASN A 233 6.72 12.81 2.82
N GLU A 234 6.80 11.59 2.30
CA GLU A 234 7.86 10.65 2.67
C GLU A 234 9.19 10.95 1.97
N LEU A 235 9.16 11.32 0.69
CA LEU A 235 10.36 11.44 -0.14
C LEU A 235 10.85 12.89 -0.26
N LEU A 236 9.95 13.87 -0.14
CA LEU A 236 10.27 15.29 -0.36
C LEU A 236 10.05 16.15 0.90
N ASP A 237 9.64 15.57 2.04
CA ASP A 237 9.26 16.33 3.25
C ASP A 237 8.24 17.46 2.95
N ALA A 238 7.26 17.16 2.08
CA ALA A 238 6.37 18.17 1.51
C ALA A 238 5.34 18.75 2.50
N LYS A 239 5.00 18.01 3.55
CA LYS A 239 3.98 18.36 4.56
C LYS A 239 2.61 18.72 3.95
N LEU A 240 2.25 18.06 2.86
CA LEU A 240 0.99 18.21 2.15
C LEU A 240 -0.13 17.43 2.84
N ASN A 241 -1.32 18.01 2.84
CA ASN A 241 -2.57 17.33 3.11
C ASN A 241 -3.24 16.90 1.79
N VAL A 242 -4.25 16.05 1.90
CA VAL A 242 -5.02 15.55 0.76
C VAL A 242 -5.68 16.68 -0.06
N SER A 243 -6.09 17.77 0.59
CA SER A 243 -6.65 18.96 -0.06
C SER A 243 -5.64 19.77 -0.87
N ASP A 244 -4.35 19.62 -0.59
CA ASP A 244 -3.28 20.40 -1.23
C ASP A 244 -2.89 19.81 -2.61
N VAL A 245 -3.37 18.59 -2.91
CA VAL A 245 -3.11 17.89 -4.16
C VAL A 245 -4.30 18.07 -5.10
N ARG A 246 -4.09 18.80 -6.20
CA ARG A 246 -5.09 18.92 -7.28
C ARG A 246 -5.39 17.56 -7.88
N CYS A 247 -6.65 17.29 -8.19
CA CYS A 247 -7.10 15.96 -8.63
C CYS A 247 -8.13 16.08 -9.75
N SER A 248 -7.83 15.48 -10.89
CA SER A 248 -8.74 15.27 -12.02
C SER A 248 -8.65 13.83 -12.48
N GLY A 249 -9.82 13.23 -12.72
CA GLY A 249 -9.97 11.88 -13.23
C GLY A 249 -9.77 11.74 -14.74
N ILE A 250 -9.98 10.51 -15.21
CA ILE A 250 -9.95 10.13 -16.63
C ILE A 250 -11.35 10.08 -17.28
N SER A 251 -12.42 10.32 -16.51
CA SER A 251 -13.81 10.18 -16.96
C SER A 251 -14.24 11.15 -18.05
N SER A 252 -13.52 12.28 -18.21
CA SER A 252 -13.78 13.25 -19.27
C SER A 252 -13.13 12.91 -20.61
N LEU A 253 -12.28 11.88 -20.68
CA LEU A 253 -11.61 11.47 -21.91
C LEU A 253 -12.56 10.64 -22.77
N ASP A 254 -12.60 10.94 -24.07
CA ASP A 254 -13.35 10.16 -25.05
C ASP A 254 -12.46 9.41 -26.05
N LEU A 255 -13.07 8.63 -26.94
CA LEU A 255 -12.33 7.90 -27.97
C LEU A 255 -11.59 8.81 -28.96
N GLY A 256 -12.12 10.00 -29.22
CA GLY A 256 -11.48 10.99 -30.08
C GLY A 256 -10.18 11.52 -29.47
N ASP A 257 -10.16 11.77 -28.15
CA ASP A 257 -8.96 12.17 -27.42
C ASP A 257 -7.87 11.10 -27.50
N ILE A 258 -8.26 9.83 -27.36
CA ILE A 258 -7.34 8.68 -27.42
C ILE A 258 -6.79 8.48 -28.83
N GLU A 259 -7.63 8.57 -29.85
CA GLU A 259 -7.22 8.40 -31.24
C GLU A 259 -6.31 9.54 -31.71
N LYS A 260 -6.61 10.78 -31.29
CA LYS A 260 -5.74 11.93 -31.55
C LYS A 260 -4.38 11.77 -30.89
N ALA A 261 -4.34 11.37 -29.61
CA ALA A 261 -3.10 11.08 -28.90
C ALA A 261 -2.24 10.04 -29.64
N ARG A 262 -2.87 8.97 -30.13
CA ARG A 262 -2.22 7.92 -30.91
C ARG A 262 -1.59 8.44 -32.20
N GLN A 263 -2.30 9.32 -32.94
CA GLN A 263 -1.78 9.94 -34.16
C GLN A 263 -0.58 10.85 -33.89
N ASP A 264 -0.55 11.51 -32.72
CA ASP A 264 0.53 12.39 -32.28
C ASP A 264 1.72 11.63 -31.65
N GLY A 265 1.71 10.29 -31.66
CA GLY A 265 2.78 9.48 -31.06
C GLY A 265 2.82 9.57 -29.54
N ALA A 266 1.66 9.72 -28.91
CA ALA A 266 1.50 9.89 -27.47
C ALA A 266 0.37 9.01 -26.91
N ARG A 267 0.30 8.95 -25.57
CA ARG A 267 -0.68 8.15 -24.82
C ARG A 267 -1.17 8.92 -23.61
N TRP A 268 -2.46 8.82 -23.32
CA TRP A 268 -3.02 9.35 -22.09
C TRP A 268 -2.70 8.42 -20.92
N LYS A 269 -2.24 8.98 -19.80
CA LYS A 269 -2.02 8.29 -18.54
C LYS A 269 -2.55 9.13 -17.38
N LEU A 270 -3.18 8.50 -16.39
CA LEU A 270 -3.47 9.17 -15.12
C LEU A 270 -2.17 9.24 -14.30
N ILE A 271 -1.60 10.45 -14.17
CA ILE A 271 -0.30 10.65 -13.53
C ILE A 271 -0.49 11.35 -12.18
N GLY A 272 -0.04 10.67 -11.13
CA GLY A 272 0.24 11.28 -9.84
C GLY A 272 1.68 11.78 -9.81
N ALA A 273 1.89 13.04 -9.43
CA ALA A 273 3.22 13.65 -9.44
C ALA A 273 3.44 14.57 -8.24
N ALA A 274 4.70 14.71 -7.84
CA ALA A 274 5.16 15.81 -6.99
C ALA A 274 6.55 16.27 -7.43
N THR A 275 6.78 17.58 -7.42
CA THR A 275 8.06 18.20 -7.84
C THR A 275 8.46 19.29 -6.86
N ARG A 276 9.72 19.27 -6.44
CA ARG A 276 10.40 20.37 -5.75
C ARG A 276 10.91 21.37 -6.78
N HIS A 277 10.48 22.62 -6.64
CA HIS A 277 10.90 23.75 -7.45
C HIS A 277 12.22 24.35 -6.96
N ALA A 278 12.84 25.19 -7.79
CA ALA A 278 14.12 25.84 -7.47
C ALA A 278 14.04 26.76 -6.22
N ASP A 279 12.86 27.29 -5.90
CA ASP A 279 12.60 28.08 -4.69
C ASP A 279 12.37 27.22 -3.43
N GLY A 280 12.44 25.90 -3.57
CA GLY A 280 12.23 24.92 -2.49
C GLY A 280 10.77 24.53 -2.26
N SER A 281 9.81 25.21 -2.89
CA SER A 281 8.39 24.84 -2.81
C SER A 281 8.12 23.50 -3.47
N ILE A 282 7.07 22.80 -3.04
CA ILE A 282 6.67 21.50 -3.60
C ILE A 282 5.24 21.61 -4.11
N SER A 283 5.04 21.27 -5.37
CA SER A 283 3.72 21.12 -5.97
C SER A 283 3.40 19.66 -6.21
N ALA A 284 2.15 19.26 -6.01
CA ALA A 284 1.68 17.91 -6.28
C ALA A 284 0.33 17.92 -7.02
N SER A 285 0.10 16.91 -7.85
CA SER A 285 -1.11 16.79 -8.67
C SER A 285 -1.43 15.36 -9.04
N VAL A 286 -2.69 15.13 -9.40
CA VAL A 286 -3.21 13.94 -10.07
C VAL A 286 -4.04 14.42 -11.25
N GLU A 287 -3.64 14.06 -12.47
CA GLU A 287 -4.35 14.47 -13.68
C GLU A 287 -4.04 13.54 -14.85
N PRO A 288 -4.94 13.43 -15.84
CA PRO A 288 -4.59 12.85 -17.13
C PRO A 288 -3.49 13.68 -17.79
N ARG A 289 -2.41 13.01 -18.22
CA ARG A 289 -1.32 13.62 -18.98
C ARG A 289 -1.13 12.89 -20.30
N LEU A 290 -0.86 13.67 -21.35
CA LEU A 290 -0.48 13.17 -22.65
C LEU A 290 1.03 12.95 -22.67
N LEU A 291 1.47 11.68 -22.66
CA LEU A 291 2.87 11.29 -22.63
C LEU A 291 3.34 10.80 -24.00
N LYS A 292 4.42 11.38 -24.51
CA LYS A 292 5.07 10.91 -25.75
C LYS A 292 5.64 9.50 -25.57
N HIS A 293 5.78 8.76 -26.65
CA HIS A 293 6.25 7.36 -26.61
C HIS A 293 7.66 7.17 -26.02
N ASP A 294 8.52 8.19 -26.05
CA ASP A 294 9.85 8.17 -25.42
C ASP A 294 9.81 8.41 -23.90
N HIS A 295 8.66 8.81 -23.36
CA HIS A 295 8.49 8.98 -21.92
C HIS A 295 8.55 7.62 -21.18
N PRO A 296 9.29 7.49 -20.06
CA PRO A 296 9.45 6.22 -19.35
C PRO A 296 8.15 5.53 -18.93
N LEU A 297 7.11 6.32 -18.67
CA LEU A 297 5.79 5.83 -18.25
C LEU A 297 4.82 5.54 -19.41
N ALA A 298 5.11 6.00 -20.64
CA ALA A 298 4.16 5.88 -21.74
C ALA A 298 3.88 4.42 -22.14
N GLY A 299 4.89 3.56 -22.09
CA GLY A 299 4.78 2.14 -22.43
C GLY A 299 4.14 1.24 -21.37
N ILE A 300 3.80 1.79 -20.20
CA ILE A 300 3.24 1.00 -19.09
C ILE A 300 1.74 0.78 -19.34
N SER A 301 1.34 -0.48 -19.52
CA SER A 301 -0.02 -0.85 -19.92
C SER A 301 -0.66 -1.88 -19.00
N GLY A 302 -1.98 -2.07 -19.17
CA GLY A 302 -2.78 -2.96 -18.35
C GLY A 302 -2.90 -2.46 -16.92
N ALA A 303 -2.94 -3.38 -15.95
CA ALA A 303 -3.03 -3.06 -14.53
C ALA A 303 -1.65 -2.82 -13.85
N THR A 304 -0.60 -2.65 -14.65
CA THR A 304 0.77 -2.40 -14.17
C THR A 304 0.89 -0.98 -13.62
N ASN A 305 1.57 -0.83 -12.48
CA ASN A 305 1.94 0.45 -11.91
C ASN A 305 3.41 0.75 -12.17
N ALA A 306 3.77 2.04 -12.19
CA ALA A 306 5.15 2.47 -12.26
C ALA A 306 5.35 3.84 -11.63
N VAL A 307 6.54 4.09 -11.08
CA VAL A 307 6.99 5.39 -10.60
C VAL A 307 8.33 5.70 -11.22
N SER A 308 8.45 6.90 -11.81
CA SER A 308 9.70 7.46 -12.28
C SER A 308 10.14 8.55 -11.32
N PHE A 309 11.26 8.33 -10.62
CA PHE A 309 11.87 9.32 -9.74
C PHE A 309 12.77 10.24 -10.55
N THR A 310 12.63 11.54 -10.37
CA THR A 310 13.56 12.54 -10.88
C THR A 310 14.66 12.76 -9.85
N THR A 311 15.90 12.45 -10.24
CA THR A 311 17.09 12.62 -9.38
C THR A 311 18.06 13.62 -10.00
N HIS A 312 18.87 14.29 -9.17
CA HIS A 312 19.90 15.20 -9.68
C HIS A 312 21.07 14.48 -10.36
N LEU A 313 21.41 13.27 -9.90
CA LEU A 313 22.63 12.58 -10.34
C LEU A 313 22.40 11.59 -11.49
N LEU A 314 21.28 10.87 -11.48
CA LEU A 314 21.02 9.77 -12.41
C LEU A 314 20.00 10.14 -13.49
N GLY A 315 19.39 11.32 -13.39
CA GLY A 315 18.18 11.64 -14.15
C GLY A 315 16.99 10.82 -13.65
N ALA A 316 16.20 10.29 -14.59
CA ALA A 316 15.00 9.51 -14.28
C ALA A 316 15.34 8.05 -13.93
N VAL A 317 14.87 7.57 -12.77
CA VAL A 317 14.95 6.15 -12.38
C VAL A 317 13.53 5.61 -12.25
N THR A 318 13.18 4.61 -13.05
CA THR A 318 11.82 4.07 -13.10
C THR A 318 11.74 2.69 -12.47
N VAL A 319 10.79 2.52 -11.56
CA VAL A 319 10.40 1.23 -10.96
C VAL A 319 9.02 0.87 -11.49
N SER A 320 8.84 -0.36 -11.99
CA SER A 320 7.59 -0.85 -12.55
C SER A 320 7.28 -2.25 -12.05
N GLY A 321 6.01 -2.52 -11.78
CA GLY A 321 5.56 -3.82 -11.29
C GLY A 321 4.07 -3.83 -10.92
N PRO A 322 3.60 -4.94 -10.32
CA PRO A 322 2.24 -5.04 -9.83
C PRO A 322 1.92 -3.95 -8.81
N GLY A 323 0.82 -3.24 -9.02
CA GLY A 323 0.34 -2.18 -8.12
C GLY A 323 -0.72 -2.61 -7.10
N ALA A 324 -1.18 -3.85 -7.21
CA ALA A 324 -2.21 -4.48 -6.40
C ALA A 324 -2.01 -6.01 -6.44
N GLY A 325 -2.79 -6.72 -5.63
CA GLY A 325 -2.74 -8.18 -5.53
C GLY A 325 -2.49 -8.63 -4.09
N ARG A 326 -3.12 -9.72 -3.69
CA ARG A 326 -3.11 -10.17 -2.28
C ARG A 326 -1.72 -10.64 -1.83
N MET A 327 -1.05 -11.43 -2.67
CA MET A 327 0.29 -11.97 -2.37
C MET A 327 1.35 -10.87 -2.43
N GLU A 328 1.24 -9.99 -3.42
CA GLU A 328 2.11 -8.83 -3.61
C GLU A 328 2.00 -7.90 -2.40
N THR A 329 0.78 -7.59 -1.96
CA THR A 329 0.56 -6.73 -0.80
C THR A 329 1.03 -7.39 0.50
N ALA A 330 0.84 -8.71 0.64
CA ALA A 330 1.37 -9.47 1.77
C ALA A 330 2.91 -9.49 1.79
N PHE A 331 3.55 -9.55 0.63
CA PHE A 331 5.00 -9.44 0.52
C PHE A 331 5.51 -8.06 0.99
N ALA A 332 4.75 -6.99 0.76
CA ALA A 332 5.12 -5.66 1.28
C ALA A 332 5.18 -5.64 2.81
N LEU A 333 4.23 -6.30 3.49
CA LEU A 333 4.25 -6.46 4.95
C LEU A 333 5.48 -7.24 5.42
N LEU A 334 5.88 -8.30 4.69
CA LEU A 334 7.12 -9.02 4.96
C LEU A 334 8.35 -8.12 4.75
N SER A 335 8.39 -7.32 3.68
CA SER A 335 9.47 -6.36 3.39
C SER A 335 9.63 -5.36 4.54
N ASP A 336 8.53 -4.87 5.11
CA ASP A 336 8.53 -3.99 6.27
C ASP A 336 9.01 -4.70 7.55
N ILE A 337 8.64 -5.96 7.76
CA ILE A 337 9.17 -6.77 8.87
C ILE A 337 10.68 -7.01 8.72
N ILE A 338 11.17 -7.25 7.51
CA ILE A 338 12.62 -7.36 7.22
C ILE A 338 13.34 -6.04 7.56
N SER A 339 12.74 -4.89 7.23
CA SER A 339 13.23 -3.56 7.63
C SER A 339 13.43 -3.46 9.14
N ILE A 340 12.41 -3.86 9.89
CA ILE A 340 12.41 -3.83 11.35
C ILE A 340 13.54 -4.71 11.86
N HIS A 341 13.66 -5.93 11.34
CA HIS A 341 14.73 -6.85 11.73
C HIS A 341 16.12 -6.25 11.51
N GLN A 342 16.36 -5.67 10.33
CA GLN A 342 17.63 -5.03 10.02
C GLN A 342 17.90 -3.86 10.95
N SER A 343 16.92 -3.00 11.23
CA SER A 343 17.11 -1.85 12.13
C SER A 343 17.43 -2.28 13.57
N VAL A 344 16.79 -3.33 14.08
CA VAL A 344 17.02 -3.86 15.43
C VAL A 344 18.38 -4.56 15.52
N ALA A 345 18.82 -5.25 14.47
CA ALA A 345 20.12 -5.93 14.46
C ALA A 345 21.33 -4.98 14.45
N HIS A 346 21.14 -3.71 14.07
CA HIS A 346 22.19 -2.69 14.02
C HIS A 346 22.23 -1.79 15.27
N ASN A 347 21.31 -1.99 16.22
CA ASN A 347 21.29 -1.32 17.53
C ASN A 347 21.83 -2.25 18.62
#